data_AF-A0A961EKZ5-F1
#
_entry.id   AF-A0A961EKZ5-F1
#
_cell.length_a   1.000
_cell.length_b   1.000
_cell.length_c   1.000
_cell.angle_alpha   90.00
_cell.angle_beta   90.00
_cell.angle_gamma   90.00
#
_symmetry.space_group_name_H-M   'P 1'
#
loop_
_entity.id
_entity.type
_entity.pdbx_description
1 polymer ?
#
loop_
_entity_poly.entity_id
_entity_poly.type
_entity_poly.pdbx_seq_one_letter_code
_entity_poly.pdbx_strand_id
1 'polypeptide(L)'
;MYWIRLVLGVLMTVVALGMAGRRLGYLYRVGKAGQPIEPGRRSSTGEMVKAEAVEVAAQRKLLRWTGPGLAHAAVFWGFCVLLLTVLEAFGALFDEKFQLPVVGNWPILGFFEDLFALLCIAAVIAFTIIRI
;
A
#
# COMPACT_ATOMS: atom_id res chain seq x y z
N MET A 1 1.94 -13.64 27.89
CA MET A 1 2.34 -12.65 26.87
C MET A 1 1.46 -12.73 25.61
N TYR A 2 1.18 -13.92 25.07
CA TYR A 2 0.40 -14.13 23.84
C TYR A 2 -0.97 -13.42 23.83
N TRP A 3 -1.79 -13.62 24.86
CA TRP A 3 -3.11 -12.99 24.99
C TRP A 3 -3.08 -11.45 25.00
N ILE A 4 -2.03 -10.87 25.57
CA ILE A 4 -1.86 -9.40 25.59
C ILE A 4 -1.65 -8.88 24.17
N ARG A 5 -0.78 -9.54 23.40
CA ARG A 5 -0.51 -9.18 22.00
C ARG A 5 -1.78 -9.31 21.15
N LEU A 6 -2.49 -10.44 21.26
CA LEU A 6 -3.73 -10.69 20.52
C LEU A 6 -4.80 -9.65 20.84
N VAL A 7 -5.11 -9.43 22.12
CA VAL A 7 -6.15 -8.48 22.54
C VAL A 7 -5.80 -7.05 22.11
N LEU A 8 -4.57 -6.61 22.37
CA LEU A 8 -4.14 -5.26 21.99
C LEU A 8 -4.12 -5.08 20.47
N GLY A 9 -3.57 -6.05 19.74
CA GLY A 9 -3.49 -6.02 18.28
C GLY A 9 -4.88 -5.92 17.65
N VAL A 10 -5.80 -6.81 18.02
CA VAL A 10 -7.17 -6.79 17.49
C VAL A 10 -7.90 -5.50 17.87
N LEU A 11 -7.79 -5.05 19.13
CA LEU A 11 -8.43 -3.82 19.58
C LEU A 11 -7.93 -2.60 18.79
N MET A 12 -6.62 -2.47 18.61
CA MET A 12 -6.02 -1.40 17.82
C MET A 12 -6.48 -1.46 16.37
N THR A 13 -6.52 -2.64 15.76
CA THR A 13 -7.01 -2.83 14.39
C THR A 13 -8.47 -2.40 14.25
N VAL A 14 -9.34 -2.81 15.18
CA VAL A 14 -10.76 -2.42 15.18
C VAL A 14 -10.93 -0.91 15.29
N VAL A 15 -10.21 -0.26 16.20
CA VAL A 15 -10.25 1.20 16.37
C VAL A 15 -9.77 1.92 15.11
N ALA A 16 -8.61 1.53 14.59
CA ALA A 16 -8.02 2.14 13.40
C ALA A 16 -8.92 1.98 12.16
N LEU A 17 -9.43 0.76 11.92
CA LEU A 17 -10.36 0.50 10.80
C LEU A 17 -11.69 1.21 10.98
N GLY A 18 -12.20 1.34 12.21
CA GLY A 18 -13.42 2.11 12.50
C GLY A 18 -13.25 3.59 12.15
N MET A 19 -12.13 4.20 12.55
CA MET A 19 -11.79 5.59 12.21
C MET A 19 -11.59 5.78 10.70
N ALA A 20 -10.83 4.89 10.07
CA ALA A 20 -10.59 4.93 8.62
C ALA A 20 -11.89 4.75 7.84
N GLY A 21 -12.71 3.76 8.20
CA GLY A 21 -14.01 3.48 7.58
C GLY A 21 -14.98 4.67 7.67
N ARG A 22 -15.05 5.34 8.83
CA ARG A 22 -15.84 6.57 8.98
C ARG A 22 -15.38 7.65 8.00
N ARG A 23 -14.06 7.85 7.86
CA ARG A 23 -13.49 8.84 6.93
C ARG A 23 -13.75 8.47 5.47
N LEU A 24 -13.58 7.21 5.11
CA LEU A 24 -13.87 6.69 3.77
C LEU A 24 -15.35 6.89 3.40
N GLY A 25 -16.27 6.61 4.33
CA GLY A 25 -17.71 6.85 4.12
C GLY A 25 -18.04 8.33 3.89
N TYR A 26 -17.37 9.24 4.61
CA TYR A 26 -17.48 10.68 4.36
C TYR A 26 -16.99 11.05 2.97
N LEU A 27 -15.79 10.60 2.59
CA LEU A 27 -15.20 10.90 1.27
C LEU A 27 -16.05 10.33 0.12
N TYR A 28 -16.58 9.13 0.27
CA TYR A 28 -17.50 8.53 -0.69
C TYR A 28 -18.77 9.38 -0.88
N ARG A 29 -19.36 9.88 0.22
CA ARG A 29 -20.54 10.74 0.16
C ARG A 29 -20.25 12.07 -0.53
N VAL A 30 -19.11 12.69 -0.22
CA VAL A 30 -18.66 13.93 -0.88
C VAL A 30 -18.42 13.68 -2.37
N GLY A 31 -17.74 12.59 -2.73
CA GLY A 31 -17.47 12.24 -4.13
C GLY A 31 -18.74 12.00 -4.93
N LYS A 32 -19.75 11.34 -4.35
CA LYS A 32 -21.06 11.13 -4.98
C LYS A 32 -21.90 12.40 -5.14
N ALA A 33 -21.61 13.45 -4.38
CA ALA A 33 -22.30 14.75 -4.54
C ALA A 33 -21.77 15.56 -5.73
N GLY A 34 -20.67 15.13 -6.36
CA GLY A 34 -20.13 15.75 -7.56
C GLY A 34 -21.03 15.58 -8.78
N GLN A 35 -20.84 16.44 -9.79
CA GLN A 35 -21.55 16.33 -11.06
C GLN A 35 -21.21 15.01 -11.78
N PRO A 36 -22.20 14.37 -12.44
CA PRO A 36 -21.94 13.19 -13.25
C PRO A 36 -20.98 13.55 -14.39
N ILE A 37 -20.17 12.57 -14.81
CA ILE A 37 -19.28 12.73 -15.96
C ILE A 37 -20.14 12.96 -17.20
N GLU A 38 -19.81 14.00 -17.97
CA GLU A 38 -20.48 14.29 -19.24
C GLU A 38 -20.50 13.05 -20.17
N PRO A 39 -21.63 12.75 -20.83
CA PRO A 39 -21.71 11.65 -21.78
C PRO A 39 -20.63 11.76 -22.85
N GLY A 40 -19.88 10.67 -23.09
CA GLY A 40 -18.79 10.64 -24.07
C GLY A 40 -17.42 11.10 -23.55
N ARG A 41 -17.31 11.59 -22.31
CA ARG A 41 -16.05 12.02 -21.71
C ARG A 41 -15.26 10.90 -21.01
N ARG A 42 -15.82 9.68 -21.00
CA ARG A 42 -15.18 8.48 -20.41
C ARG A 42 -14.29 7.82 -21.46
N SER A 43 -13.03 7.58 -21.12
CA SER A 43 -12.10 6.83 -21.97
C SER A 43 -12.51 5.37 -22.11
N SER A 44 -12.00 4.71 -23.16
CA SER A 44 -12.22 3.28 -23.34
C SER A 44 -11.58 2.47 -22.20
N THR A 45 -12.12 1.29 -21.89
CA THR A 45 -11.55 0.42 -20.84
C THR A 45 -10.08 0.11 -21.09
N GLY A 46 -9.67 -0.08 -22.35
CA GLY A 46 -8.28 -0.35 -22.71
C GLY A 46 -7.34 0.83 -22.41
N GLU A 47 -7.76 2.06 -22.70
CA GLU A 47 -7.00 3.26 -22.35
C GLU A 47 -6.89 3.46 -20.84
N MET A 48 -7.94 3.15 -20.09
CA MET A 48 -7.91 3.20 -18.63
C MET A 48 -6.89 2.21 -18.05
N VAL A 49 -6.93 0.94 -18.50
CA VAL A 49 -5.98 -0.09 -18.03
C VAL A 49 -4.54 0.30 -18.40
N LYS A 50 -4.33 0.82 -19.61
CA LYS A 50 -3.01 1.31 -20.03
C LYS A 50 -2.56 2.48 -19.16
N ALA A 51 -3.45 3.41 -18.82
CA ALA A 51 -3.15 4.53 -17.95
C ALA A 51 -2.75 4.05 -16.55
N GLU A 52 -3.46 3.08 -15.96
CA GLU A 52 -3.07 2.49 -14.67
C GLU A 52 -1.69 1.82 -14.74
N ALA A 53 -1.42 1.03 -15.78
CA ALA A 53 -0.12 0.38 -15.93
C ALA A 53 1.03 1.39 -16.09
N VAL A 54 0.84 2.43 -16.90
CA VAL A 54 1.91 3.39 -17.24
C VAL A 54 2.07 4.47 -16.16
N GLU A 55 0.97 5.03 -15.67
CA GLU A 55 1.02 6.17 -14.77
C GLU A 55 1.07 5.75 -13.30
N VAL A 56 0.40 4.65 -12.93
CA VAL A 56 0.38 4.14 -11.55
C VAL A 56 1.46 3.09 -11.34
N ALA A 57 1.43 1.96 -12.04
CA ALA A 57 2.41 0.89 -11.77
C ALA A 57 3.84 1.31 -12.14
N ALA A 58 4.04 1.91 -13.33
CA ALA A 58 5.34 2.41 -13.76
C ALA A 58 5.69 3.81 -13.23
N GLN A 59 4.80 4.46 -12.48
CA GLN A 59 5.05 5.76 -11.82
C GLN A 59 5.55 6.86 -12.79
N ARG A 60 5.18 6.78 -14.09
CA ARG A 60 5.81 7.57 -15.16
C ARG A 60 5.77 9.08 -14.90
N LYS A 61 4.65 9.60 -14.40
CA LYS A 61 4.50 11.03 -14.11
C LYS A 61 5.42 11.48 -12.97
N LEU A 62 5.60 10.67 -11.93
CA LEU A 62 6.45 11.01 -10.79
C LEU A 62 7.92 10.97 -11.14
N LEU A 63 8.34 10.01 -11.98
CA LEU A 63 9.73 9.87 -12.41
C LEU A 63 10.25 11.04 -13.26
N ARG A 64 9.39 11.98 -13.67
CA ARG A 64 9.82 13.26 -14.27
C ARG A 64 10.62 14.12 -13.29
N TRP A 65 10.38 13.99 -11.99
CA TRP A 65 11.21 14.58 -10.95
C TRP A 65 11.97 13.46 -10.24
N THR A 66 13.12 13.11 -10.79
CA THR A 66 13.81 11.84 -10.52
C THR A 66 14.11 11.58 -9.06
N GLY A 67 14.58 12.56 -8.28
CA GLY A 67 14.92 12.37 -6.86
C GLY A 67 13.71 11.91 -6.01
N PRO A 68 12.72 12.80 -5.78
CA PRO A 68 11.50 12.43 -5.04
C PRO A 68 10.68 11.33 -5.74
N GLY A 69 10.71 11.29 -7.07
CA GLY A 69 9.99 10.30 -7.88
C GLY A 69 10.51 8.88 -7.70
N LEU A 70 11.83 8.69 -7.64
CA LEU A 70 12.44 7.38 -7.37
C LEU A 70 12.18 6.95 -5.92
N ALA A 71 12.29 7.87 -4.96
CA ALA A 71 11.94 7.59 -3.56
C ALA A 71 10.47 7.15 -3.44
N HIS A 72 9.55 7.81 -4.16
CA HIS A 72 8.15 7.43 -4.15
C HIS A 72 7.92 6.07 -4.82
N ALA A 73 8.54 5.82 -5.97
CA ALA A 73 8.41 4.55 -6.68
C ALA A 73 8.90 3.37 -5.83
N ALA A 74 10.01 3.55 -5.11
CA ALA A 74 10.54 2.58 -4.16
C ALA A 74 9.53 2.26 -3.05
N VAL A 75 8.92 3.29 -2.44
CA VAL A 75 7.91 3.13 -1.39
C VAL A 75 6.62 2.51 -1.92
N PHE A 76 6.15 2.91 -3.12
CA PHE A 76 4.96 2.34 -3.75
C PHE A 76 5.10 0.82 -3.95
N TRP A 77 6.17 0.40 -4.61
CA TRP A 77 6.43 -1.03 -4.82
C TRP A 77 6.76 -1.75 -3.51
N GLY A 78 7.44 -1.09 -2.58
CA GLY A 78 7.67 -1.62 -1.25
C GLY A 78 6.37 -1.90 -0.49
N PHE A 79 5.39 -1.01 -0.55
CA PHE A 79 4.05 -1.29 0.01
C PHE A 79 3.37 -2.47 -0.67
N CYS A 80 3.46 -2.60 -2.00
CA CYS A 80 2.86 -3.72 -2.72
C CYS A 80 3.47 -5.08 -2.31
N VAL A 81 4.80 -5.15 -2.17
CA VAL A 81 5.51 -6.39 -1.80
C VAL A 81 5.34 -6.68 -0.30
N LEU A 82 5.63 -5.70 0.56
CA LEU A 82 5.56 -5.86 2.02
C LEU A 82 4.12 -6.00 2.55
N LEU A 83 3.10 -5.77 1.73
CA LEU A 83 1.72 -6.09 2.13
C LEU A 83 1.58 -7.58 2.49
N LEU A 84 2.33 -8.46 1.82
CA LEU A 84 2.31 -9.90 2.11
C LEU A 84 2.83 -10.17 3.54
N THR A 85 3.95 -9.57 3.92
CA THR A 85 4.49 -9.69 5.29
C THR A 85 3.56 -9.11 6.34
N VAL A 86 2.86 -8.02 6.04
CA VAL A 86 1.86 -7.43 6.94
C VAL A 86 0.67 -8.38 7.14
N LEU A 87 0.21 -9.05 6.08
CA LEU A 87 -0.86 -10.05 6.17
C LEU A 87 -0.42 -11.26 7.00
N GLU A 88 0.80 -11.75 6.81
CA GLU A 88 1.35 -12.85 7.61
C GLU A 88 1.52 -12.45 9.07
N ALA A 89 2.07 -11.26 9.34
CA ALA A 89 2.21 -10.73 10.69
C ALA A 89 0.85 -10.55 11.39
N PHE A 90 -0.18 -10.18 10.64
CA PHE A 90 -1.54 -10.10 11.18
C PHE A 90 -2.12 -11.49 11.48
N GLY A 91 -1.94 -12.47 10.59
CA GLY A 91 -2.36 -13.86 10.84
C GLY A 91 -1.58 -14.50 12.00
N ALA A 92 -0.31 -14.13 12.17
CA ALA A 92 0.55 -14.55 13.28
C ALA A 92 0.03 -14.11 14.66
N LEU A 93 -0.92 -13.17 14.69
CA LEU A 93 -1.64 -12.80 15.90
C LEU A 93 -2.53 -13.94 16.43
N PHE A 94 -3.05 -14.79 15.54
CA PHE A 94 -3.98 -15.88 15.84
C PHE A 94 -3.31 -17.25 15.82
N ASP A 95 -2.34 -17.45 14.94
CA ASP A 95 -1.52 -18.66 14.88
C ASP A 95 -0.08 -18.27 14.60
N GLU A 96 0.82 -18.50 15.55
CA GLU A 96 2.24 -18.12 15.43
C GLU A 96 2.94 -18.72 14.21
N LYS A 97 2.38 -19.80 13.62
CA LYS A 97 2.90 -20.46 12.41
C LYS A 97 2.15 -20.08 11.15
N PHE A 98 1.25 -19.11 11.23
CA PHE A 98 0.50 -18.64 10.07
C PHE A 98 1.44 -18.13 8.99
N GLN A 99 1.17 -18.57 7.78
CA GLN A 99 1.88 -18.19 6.57
C GLN A 99 0.90 -18.24 5.41
N LEU A 100 1.08 -17.36 4.44
CA LEU A 100 0.28 -17.39 3.23
C LEU A 100 0.66 -18.64 2.42
N PRO A 101 -0.32 -19.42 1.94
CA PRO A 101 -0.03 -20.56 1.08
C PRO A 101 0.73 -20.09 -0.17
N VAL A 102 1.65 -20.91 -0.67
CA VAL A 102 2.49 -20.67 -1.86
C VAL A 102 3.61 -19.64 -1.65
N VAL A 103 3.37 -18.53 -0.95
CA VAL A 103 4.33 -17.42 -0.89
C VAL A 103 5.14 -17.33 0.41
N GLY A 104 4.61 -17.82 1.54
CA GLY A 104 5.23 -17.59 2.86
C GLY A 104 6.61 -18.24 3.11
N ASN A 105 6.98 -19.27 2.35
CA ASN A 105 8.33 -19.85 2.39
C ASN A 105 9.12 -19.64 1.10
N TRP A 106 8.69 -18.71 0.23
CA TRP A 106 9.31 -18.58 -1.08
C TRP A 106 10.57 -17.71 -0.99
N PRO A 107 11.80 -18.26 -1.16
CA PRO A 107 13.02 -17.51 -0.87
C PRO A 107 13.23 -16.30 -1.79
N ILE A 108 12.71 -16.39 -3.03
CA ILE A 108 12.75 -15.29 -3.99
C ILE A 108 11.91 -14.12 -3.49
N LEU A 109 10.71 -14.40 -2.97
CA LEU A 109 9.86 -13.34 -2.42
C LEU A 109 10.51 -12.72 -1.18
N GLY A 110 11.04 -13.55 -0.26
CA GLY A 110 11.75 -13.05 0.93
C GLY A 110 12.90 -12.12 0.58
N PHE A 111 13.69 -12.45 -0.47
CA PHE A 111 14.71 -11.53 -0.98
C PHE A 111 14.14 -10.19 -1.46
N PHE A 112 13.02 -10.20 -2.18
CA PHE A 112 12.37 -8.96 -2.62
C PHE A 112 11.81 -8.17 -1.43
N GLU A 113 11.23 -8.83 -0.43
CA GLU A 113 10.75 -8.19 0.80
C GLU A 113 11.89 -7.48 1.53
N ASP A 114 13.03 -8.16 1.74
CA ASP A 114 14.21 -7.56 2.37
C ASP A 114 14.78 -6.39 1.56
N LEU A 115 14.89 -6.56 0.24
CA LEU A 115 15.34 -5.50 -0.66
C LEU A 115 14.42 -4.28 -0.58
N PHE A 116 13.10 -4.46 -0.67
CA PHE A 116 12.15 -3.37 -0.62
C PHE A 116 12.05 -2.73 0.76
N ALA A 117 12.27 -3.47 1.85
CA ALA A 117 12.38 -2.90 3.18
C ALA A 117 13.56 -1.91 3.27
N LEU A 118 14.74 -2.30 2.75
CA LEU A 118 15.90 -1.41 2.68
C LEU A 118 15.65 -0.18 1.78
N LEU A 119 15.01 -0.39 0.63
CA LEU A 119 14.64 0.71 -0.27
C LEU A 119 13.64 1.68 0.37
N CYS A 120 12.68 1.18 1.15
CA CYS A 120 11.75 2.03 1.90
C CYS A 120 12.47 2.85 2.97
N ILE A 121 13.42 2.26 3.70
CA ILE A 121 14.24 2.99 4.68
C ILE A 121 15.01 4.12 3.97
N ALA A 122 15.69 3.81 2.86
CA ALA A 122 16.41 4.81 2.08
C ALA A 122 15.49 5.93 1.57
N ALA A 123 14.29 5.59 1.10
CA ALA A 123 13.31 6.55 0.63
C ALA A 123 12.76 7.44 1.77
N VAL A 124 12.50 6.89 2.95
CA VAL A 124 12.09 7.68 4.13
C VAL A 124 13.19 8.65 4.55
N ILE A 125 14.45 8.23 4.53
CA ILE A 125 15.60 9.12 4.79
C ILE A 125 15.63 10.24 3.74
N ALA A 126 15.51 9.91 2.45
CA ALA A 126 15.49 10.89 1.37
C ALA A 126 14.34 11.90 1.53
N PHE A 127 13.12 11.43 1.80
CA PHE A 127 11.96 12.31 2.03
C PHE A 127 12.13 13.17 3.27
N THR A 128 12.75 12.65 4.33
CA THR A 128 13.05 13.43 5.55
C THR A 128 14.01 14.57 5.22
N ILE A 129 15.09 14.30 4.47
CA ILE A 129 16.05 15.31 4.06
C ILE A 129 15.41 16.37 3.16
N ILE A 130 14.58 15.97 2.19
CA ILE A 130 13.90 16.89 1.27
C ILE A 130 12.85 17.75 1.98
N ARG A 131 12.29 17.26 3.09
CA ARG A 131 11.20 17.91 3.81
C ARG A 131 11.66 19.03 4.73
N ILE A 132 12.87 18.91 5.29
CA ILE A 132 13.50 19.88 6.19
C ILE A 132 14.11 21.01 5.36
#